data_AF-A0A2E0A0J5-F1
#
_entry.id   AF-A0A2E0A0J5-F1
#
_cell.length_a   1.000
_cell.length_b   1.000
_cell.length_c   1.000
_cell.angle_alpha   90.00
_cell.angle_beta   90.00
_cell.angle_gamma   90.00
#
_symmetry.space_group_name_H-M   'P 1'
#
loop_
_entity.id
_entity.type
_entity.pdbx_description
1 polymer ?
#
loop_
_entity_poly.entity_id
_entity_poly.type
_entity_poly.pdbx_seq_one_letter_code
_entity_poly.pdbx_strand_id
1 'polypeptide(L)'
;MVTVQQVGFGSAAAVRLLALLNAHWSDLTHLETERDGMVIPQPFVAQEGNCVVGGGSFSRYTRPGGSDPVVWLNALYVLPSHRGRGIASQLLRDCVRVAPQLYALTDIPALYTQLGWKILSTDPDGIVVGWNHSV
;
A
#
# COMPACT_ATOMS: atom_id res chain seq x y z
N MET A 1 -9.11 -19.41 4.12
CA MET A 1 -9.20 -18.21 4.98
C MET A 1 -8.00 -17.35 4.66
N VAL A 2 -8.24 -16.06 4.39
CA VAL A 2 -7.18 -15.10 4.09
C VAL A 2 -6.65 -14.52 5.40
N THR A 3 -5.33 -14.51 5.57
CA THR A 3 -4.65 -13.79 6.65
C THR A 3 -3.92 -12.58 6.07
N VAL A 4 -3.93 -11.47 6.78
CA VAL A 4 -3.12 -10.29 6.45
C VAL A 4 -2.00 -10.16 7.48
N GLN A 5 -0.77 -10.00 7.01
CA GLN A 5 0.41 -9.92 7.87
C GLN A 5 1.51 -9.09 7.24
N GLN A 6 2.30 -8.43 8.07
CA GLN A 6 3.54 -7.79 7.65
C GLN A 6 4.61 -8.86 7.41
N VAL A 7 5.39 -8.71 6.35
CA VAL A 7 6.44 -9.69 6.00
C VAL A 7 7.76 -9.01 5.72
N GLY A 8 8.87 -9.69 6.07
CA GLY A 8 10.21 -9.20 5.76
C GLY A 8 10.48 -9.16 4.26
N PHE A 9 11.23 -8.16 3.78
CA PHE A 9 11.62 -8.00 2.37
C PHE A 9 12.26 -9.24 1.75
N GLY A 10 13.04 -10.02 2.51
CA GLY A 10 13.68 -11.26 2.04
C GLY A 10 12.80 -12.51 2.08
N SER A 11 11.53 -12.40 2.48
CA SER A 11 10.64 -13.56 2.60
C SER A 11 10.12 -14.05 1.25
N ALA A 12 9.81 -15.35 1.15
CA ALA A 12 9.15 -15.91 -0.03
C ALA A 12 7.80 -15.23 -0.33
N ALA A 13 7.10 -14.75 0.71
CA ALA A 13 5.87 -14.00 0.57
C ALA A 13 6.09 -12.61 -0.06
N ALA A 14 7.16 -11.90 0.34
CA ALA A 14 7.53 -10.62 -0.27
C ALA A 14 7.91 -10.78 -1.75
N VAL A 15 8.65 -11.84 -2.11
CA VAL A 15 8.97 -12.15 -3.52
C VAL A 15 7.70 -12.41 -4.34
N ARG A 16 6.75 -13.18 -3.79
CA ARG A 16 5.46 -13.44 -4.44
C ARG A 16 4.60 -12.19 -4.56
N LEU A 17 4.63 -11.32 -3.55
CA LEU A 17 3.96 -10.03 -3.60
C LEU A 17 4.55 -9.16 -4.72
N LEU A 18 5.87 -9.04 -4.79
CA LEU A 18 6.55 -8.28 -5.84
C LEU A 18 6.14 -8.79 -7.23
N ALA A 19 6.16 -10.10 -7.45
CA ALA A 19 5.72 -10.69 -8.71
C ALA A 19 4.25 -10.37 -9.03
N LEU A 20 3.36 -10.41 -8.03
CA LEU A 20 1.96 -10.04 -8.18
C LEU A 20 1.79 -8.56 -8.55
N LEU A 21 2.49 -7.65 -7.86
CA LEU A 21 2.42 -6.21 -8.13
C LEU A 21 3.02 -5.86 -9.48
N ASN A 22 4.16 -6.46 -9.84
CA ASN A 22 4.83 -6.26 -11.12
C ASN A 22 3.94 -6.66 -12.31
N ALA A 23 3.11 -7.71 -12.15
CA ALA A 23 2.13 -8.11 -13.16
C ALA A 23 1.02 -7.07 -13.41
N HIS A 24 0.81 -6.13 -12.47
CA HIS A 24 -0.16 -5.03 -12.60
C HIS A 24 0.50 -3.68 -12.92
N TRP A 25 1.70 -3.45 -12.41
CA TRP A 25 2.51 -2.26 -12.67
C TRP A 25 3.93 -2.70 -13.01
N SER A 26 4.24 -2.82 -14.31
CA SER A 26 5.50 -3.37 -14.84
C SER A 26 6.75 -2.66 -14.31
N ASP A 27 6.60 -1.39 -13.95
CA ASP A 27 7.70 -0.52 -13.53
C ASP A 27 8.06 -0.74 -12.04
N LEU A 28 7.21 -1.46 -11.29
CA LEU A 28 7.47 -1.88 -9.92
C LEU A 28 8.35 -3.13 -9.94
N THR A 29 9.67 -2.92 -10.00
CA THR A 29 10.69 -3.98 -10.12
C THR A 29 11.25 -4.46 -8.80
N HIS A 30 11.06 -3.69 -7.72
CA HIS A 30 11.49 -4.04 -6.37
C HIS A 30 10.57 -3.43 -5.31
N LEU A 31 10.63 -3.96 -4.09
CA LEU A 31 10.03 -3.34 -2.91
C LEU A 31 11.07 -2.43 -2.27
N GLU A 32 10.78 -1.13 -2.20
CA GLU A 32 11.69 -0.15 -1.64
C GLU A 32 11.94 -0.42 -0.15
N THR A 33 13.21 -0.52 0.25
CA THR A 33 13.59 -0.78 1.65
C THR A 33 14.06 0.49 2.36
N GLU A 34 14.70 1.37 1.61
CA GLU A 34 15.20 2.68 2.05
C GLU A 34 15.36 3.56 0.80
N ARG A 35 15.16 4.88 0.95
CA ARG A 35 15.48 5.87 -0.08
C ARG A 35 15.85 7.20 0.53
N ASP A 36 16.98 7.76 0.11
CA ASP A 36 17.52 9.04 0.63
C ASP A 36 17.63 9.09 2.17
N GLY A 37 18.02 7.98 2.82
CA GLY A 37 18.10 7.88 4.29
C GLY A 37 16.76 7.68 5.00
N MET A 38 15.64 7.62 4.27
CA MET A 38 14.32 7.30 4.82
C MET A 38 14.09 5.79 4.76
N VAL A 39 13.92 5.16 5.93
CA VAL A 39 13.55 3.74 6.04
C VAL A 39 12.09 3.55 5.59
N ILE A 40 11.87 2.59 4.71
CA ILE A 40 10.54 2.26 4.20
C ILE A 40 9.95 1.10 5.01
N PRO A 41 8.66 1.17 5.45
CA PRO A 41 8.04 0.08 6.18
C PRO A 41 8.01 -1.22 5.38
N GLN A 42 8.11 -2.34 6.09
CA GLN A 42 7.96 -3.67 5.50
C GLN A 42 6.56 -3.83 4.88
N PRO A 43 6.43 -4.54 3.75
CA PRO A 43 5.17 -4.72 3.05
C PRO A 43 4.19 -5.61 3.84
N PHE A 44 2.92 -5.52 3.46
CA PHE A 44 1.87 -6.43 3.91
C PHE A 44 1.45 -7.38 2.80
N VAL A 45 1.19 -8.63 3.14
CA VAL A 45 0.60 -9.63 2.25
C VAL A 45 -0.75 -10.08 2.77
N ALA A 46 -1.69 -10.28 1.85
CA ALA A 46 -2.89 -11.06 2.07
C ALA A 46 -2.64 -12.46 1.51
N GLN A 47 -2.72 -13.49 2.35
CA GLN A 47 -2.34 -14.85 1.99
C GLN A 47 -3.46 -15.85 2.30
N GLU A 48 -3.74 -16.75 1.37
CA GLU A 48 -4.62 -17.89 1.57
C GLU A 48 -3.82 -19.19 1.38
N GLY A 49 -3.60 -19.92 2.47
CA GLY A 49 -2.67 -21.05 2.47
C GLY A 49 -1.26 -20.60 2.11
N ASN A 50 -0.71 -21.07 0.99
CA ASN A 50 0.60 -20.65 0.49
C ASN A 50 0.51 -19.60 -0.65
N CYS A 51 -0.69 -19.17 -1.03
CA CYS A 51 -0.89 -18.25 -2.14
C CYS A 51 -1.01 -16.81 -1.65
N VAL A 52 -0.14 -15.92 -2.15
CA VAL A 52 -0.32 -14.48 -1.98
C VAL A 52 -1.42 -14.04 -2.93
N VAL A 53 -2.51 -13.53 -2.36
CA VAL A 53 -3.72 -13.10 -3.08
C VAL A 53 -3.89 -11.59 -3.13
N GLY A 54 -2.98 -10.86 -2.49
CA GLY A 54 -2.93 -9.41 -2.48
C GLY A 54 -1.86 -8.90 -1.53
N GLY A 55 -1.75 -7.59 -1.42
CA GLY A 55 -0.83 -6.95 -0.49
C GLY A 55 -0.72 -5.46 -0.71
N GLY A 56 0.14 -4.84 0.09
CA GLY A 56 0.47 -3.42 0.01
C GLY A 56 1.96 -3.20 0.23
N SER A 57 2.55 -2.28 -0.53
CA SER A 57 3.95 -1.88 -0.39
C SER A 57 4.09 -0.36 -0.36
N PHE A 58 5.18 0.08 0.25
CA PHE A 58 5.44 1.50 0.50
C PHE A 58 6.59 1.99 -0.36
N SER A 59 6.67 3.30 -0.56
CA SER A 59 7.83 3.98 -1.15
C SER A 59 7.98 5.36 -0.52
N ARG A 60 9.14 5.97 -0.69
CA ARG A 60 9.31 7.39 -0.45
C ARG A 60 8.84 8.17 -1.68
N TYR A 61 8.00 9.17 -1.44
CA TYR A 61 7.64 10.18 -2.43
C TYR A 61 7.45 11.56 -1.78
N THR A 62 7.18 12.58 -2.58
CA THR A 62 7.01 13.95 -2.07
C THR A 62 5.64 14.11 -1.43
N ARG A 63 5.55 14.87 -0.33
CA ARG A 63 4.27 15.22 0.32
C ARG A 63 3.36 15.95 -0.68
N PRO A 64 2.06 15.62 -0.75
CA PRO A 64 1.11 16.42 -1.53
C PRO A 64 1.12 17.89 -1.10
N GLY A 65 1.32 18.81 -2.06
CA GLY A 65 1.35 20.25 -1.80
C GLY A 65 2.63 20.79 -1.11
N GLY A 66 3.69 19.99 -0.97
CA GLY A 66 4.96 20.42 -0.39
C GLY A 66 6.17 19.80 -1.09
N SER A 67 7.35 19.97 -0.50
CA SER A 67 8.62 19.39 -0.99
C SER A 67 9.19 18.30 -0.09
N ASP A 68 8.60 18.09 1.10
CA ASP A 68 9.14 17.16 2.08
C ASP A 68 9.01 15.70 1.63
N PRO A 69 10.05 14.88 1.85
CA PRO A 69 9.95 13.44 1.65
C PRO A 69 9.00 12.83 2.69
N VAL A 70 8.10 11.94 2.25
CA VAL A 70 7.18 11.19 3.11
C VAL A 70 6.97 9.77 2.58
N VAL A 71 6.45 8.89 3.43
CA VAL A 71 6.07 7.53 3.04
C VAL A 71 4.71 7.55 2.35
N TRP A 72 4.63 6.87 1.21
CA TRP A 72 3.40 6.61 0.47
C TRP A 72 3.08 5.12 0.50
N LEU A 73 1.79 4.78 0.53
CA LEU A 73 1.30 3.46 0.14
C LEU A 73 1.27 3.42 -1.39
N ASN A 74 2.40 3.05 -1.98
CA ASN A 74 2.65 3.12 -3.42
C ASN A 74 1.82 2.14 -4.23
N ALA A 75 1.67 0.93 -3.71
CA ALA A 75 0.94 -0.12 -4.39
C ALA A 75 0.07 -0.86 -3.39
N LEU A 76 -1.20 -1.04 -3.73
CA LEU A 76 -2.12 -1.90 -3.01
C LEU A 76 -2.96 -2.66 -4.02
N TYR A 77 -2.95 -3.99 -3.92
CA TYR A 77 -3.62 -4.84 -4.89
C TYR A 77 -4.23 -6.07 -4.24
N VAL A 78 -5.37 -6.51 -4.78
CA VAL A 78 -6.02 -7.77 -4.43
C VAL A 78 -6.46 -8.46 -5.72
N LEU A 79 -6.15 -9.75 -5.85
CA LEU A 79 -6.55 -10.59 -6.98
C LEU A 79 -8.05 -10.47 -7.23
N PRO A 80 -8.52 -10.38 -8.50
CA PRO A 80 -9.93 -10.18 -8.80
C PRO A 80 -10.85 -11.22 -8.16
N SER A 81 -10.43 -12.50 -8.12
CA SER A 81 -11.16 -13.60 -7.49
C SER A 81 -11.31 -13.49 -5.97
N HIS A 82 -10.56 -12.59 -5.32
CA HIS A 82 -10.53 -12.39 -3.88
C HIS A 82 -11.08 -11.01 -3.46
N ARG A 83 -11.53 -10.18 -4.41
CA ARG A 83 -12.16 -8.88 -4.14
C ARG A 83 -13.55 -9.03 -3.52
N GLY A 84 -14.07 -7.94 -2.94
CA GLY A 84 -15.37 -7.92 -2.27
C GLY A 84 -15.40 -8.62 -0.90
N ARG A 85 -14.24 -9.08 -0.40
CA ARG A 85 -14.10 -9.84 0.86
C ARG A 85 -13.47 -9.03 2.01
N GLY A 86 -13.38 -7.71 1.85
CA GLY A 86 -12.79 -6.82 2.87
C GLY A 86 -11.26 -6.86 3.00
N ILE A 87 -10.56 -7.62 2.15
CA ILE A 87 -9.08 -7.78 2.21
C ILE A 87 -8.36 -6.44 2.07
N ALA A 88 -8.74 -5.63 1.07
CA ALA A 88 -8.13 -4.31 0.85
C ALA A 88 -8.35 -3.37 2.04
N SER A 89 -9.53 -3.44 2.68
CA SER A 89 -9.80 -2.67 3.89
C SER A 89 -8.94 -3.11 5.06
N GLN A 90 -8.72 -4.42 5.22
CA GLN A 90 -7.82 -4.94 6.25
C GLN A 90 -6.37 -4.51 6.00
N LEU A 91 -5.89 -4.62 4.75
CA LEU A 91 -4.57 -4.13 4.35
C LEU A 91 -4.40 -2.65 4.68
N LEU A 92 -5.37 -1.80 4.32
CA LEU A 92 -5.31 -0.36 4.61
C LEU A 92 -5.23 -0.06 6.11
N ARG A 93 -6.05 -0.74 6.94
CA ARG A 93 -5.99 -0.61 8.40
C ARG A 93 -4.64 -1.03 8.96
N ASP A 94 -4.01 -2.04 8.37
CA ASP A 94 -2.73 -2.55 8.84
C ASP A 94 -1.57 -1.63 8.43
N CYS A 95 -1.61 -1.09 7.21
CA CYS A 95 -0.64 -0.13 6.71
C CYS A 95 -0.58 1.13 7.57
N VAL A 96 -1.74 1.70 7.95
CA VAL A 96 -1.76 2.93 8.76
C VAL A 96 -1.27 2.73 10.19
N ARG A 97 -1.16 1.48 10.68
CA ARG A 97 -0.61 1.18 12.01
C ARG A 97 0.92 1.23 12.03
N VAL A 98 1.59 1.01 10.90
CA VAL A 98 3.06 1.02 10.82
C VAL A 98 3.61 2.36 10.30
N ALA A 99 2.76 3.19 9.71
CA ALA A 99 3.09 4.54 9.29
C ALA A 99 1.91 5.48 9.62
N PRO A 100 2.03 6.34 10.66
CA PRO A 100 0.91 7.15 11.16
C PRO A 100 0.50 8.29 10.20
N GLN A 101 1.37 8.62 9.25
CA GLN A 101 1.10 9.50 8.14
C GLN A 101 1.40 8.76 6.84
N LEU A 102 0.39 8.59 6.00
CA LEU A 102 0.48 7.92 4.71
C LEU A 102 -0.31 8.68 3.65
N TYR A 103 0.16 8.53 2.41
CA TYR A 103 -0.52 9.03 1.23
C TYR A 103 -0.66 7.91 0.21
N ALA A 104 -1.67 8.01 -0.64
CA ALA A 104 -1.86 7.11 -1.76
C ALA A 104 -2.45 7.88 -2.94
N LEU A 105 -2.10 7.45 -4.15
CA LEU A 105 -2.81 7.81 -5.37
C LEU A 105 -3.72 6.65 -5.74
N THR A 106 -5.01 6.92 -5.97
CA THR A 106 -5.98 5.85 -6.21
C THR A 106 -7.10 6.25 -7.17
N ASP A 107 -7.54 5.28 -7.97
CA ASP A 107 -8.74 5.28 -8.78
C ASP A 107 -10.00 4.86 -8.01
N ILE A 108 -9.86 4.38 -6.76
CA ILE A 108 -10.95 3.91 -5.90
C ILE A 108 -11.00 4.70 -4.58
N PRO A 109 -11.20 6.04 -4.62
CA PRO A 109 -11.16 6.89 -3.41
C PRO A 109 -12.24 6.52 -2.38
N ALA A 110 -13.36 5.92 -2.81
CA ALA A 110 -14.43 5.47 -1.93
C ALA A 110 -13.94 4.43 -0.90
N LEU A 111 -13.05 3.51 -1.29
CA LEU A 111 -12.48 2.50 -0.39
C LEU A 111 -11.70 3.14 0.76
N TYR A 112 -10.90 4.17 0.44
CA TYR A 112 -10.04 4.86 1.39
C TYR A 112 -10.88 5.75 2.32
N THR A 113 -11.79 6.54 1.75
CA THR A 113 -12.63 7.48 2.51
C THR A 113 -13.59 6.79 3.48
N GLN A 114 -14.13 5.62 3.12
CA GLN A 114 -14.92 4.78 4.04
C GLN A 114 -14.13 4.33 5.28
N LEU A 115 -12.80 4.30 5.20
CA LEU A 115 -11.91 3.92 6.29
C LEU A 115 -11.33 5.12 7.04
N GLY A 116 -11.76 6.35 6.70
CA GLY A 116 -11.37 7.58 7.38
C GLY A 116 -10.24 8.38 6.71
N TRP A 117 -9.69 7.90 5.59
CA TRP A 117 -8.76 8.69 4.78
C TRP A 117 -9.46 9.93 4.20
N LYS A 118 -8.69 10.97 3.91
CA LYS A 118 -9.20 12.22 3.35
C LYS A 118 -8.72 12.40 1.92
N ILE A 119 -9.59 12.88 1.04
CA ILE A 119 -9.19 13.36 -0.29
C ILE A 119 -8.42 14.67 -0.10
N LEU A 120 -7.25 14.76 -0.71
CA LEU A 120 -6.37 15.94 -0.61
C LEU A 120 -6.34 16.73 -1.92
N SER A 121 -6.26 16.04 -3.05
CA SER A 121 -6.22 16.65 -4.37
C SER A 121 -6.61 15.65 -5.46
N THR A 122 -6.88 16.19 -6.64
CA THR A 122 -6.99 15.41 -7.88
C THR A 122 -5.67 15.49 -8.62
N ASP A 123 -5.27 14.38 -9.22
CA ASP A 123 -4.10 14.23 -10.09
C ASP A 123 -4.57 13.64 -11.43
N PRO A 124 -3.89 13.88 -12.56
CA PRO A 124 -4.26 13.25 -13.84
C PRO A 124 -4.42 11.73 -13.78
N ASP A 125 -3.66 11.05 -12.92
CA ASP A 125 -3.64 9.59 -12.79
C ASP A 125 -4.56 9.06 -11.67
N GLY A 126 -5.26 9.94 -10.94
CA GLY A 126 -6.23 9.53 -9.92
C GLY A 126 -6.52 10.55 -8.82
N ILE A 127 -6.96 10.07 -7.67
CA ILE A 127 -7.25 10.90 -6.49
C ILE A 127 -6.15 10.67 -5.46
N VAL A 128 -5.55 11.76 -5.00
CA VAL A 128 -4.60 11.73 -3.89
C VAL A 128 -5.38 11.73 -2.59
N VAL A 129 -5.15 10.70 -1.78
CA VAL A 129 -5.74 10.53 -0.46
C VAL A 129 -4.65 10.52 0.61
N GLY A 130 -4.98 11.02 1.80
CA GLY A 130 -4.08 11.05 2.95
C GLY A 130 -4.71 10.46 4.19
N TRP A 131 -3.90 9.75 4.95
CA TRP A 131 -4.14 9.37 6.33
C TRP A 131 -3.22 10.16 7.24
N ASN A 132 -3.79 10.77 8.28
CA ASN A 132 -3.03 11.38 9.35
C ASN A 132 -3.74 11.08 10.65
N HIS A 133 -3.06 10.42 11.59
CA HIS A 133 -3.53 10.35 12.97
C HIS A 133 -3.31 11.74 13.60
N SER A 134 -4.26 12.65 13.41
CA SER A 134 -4.40 13.78 14.32
C SER A 134 -4.80 13.19 15.67
N VAL A 135 -3.85 13.17 16.61
CA VAL A 135 -4.10 12.97 18.04
C VAL A 135 -5.17 13.94 18.54
#